data_AF-A0A358D4Z9-F1
#
_entry.id   AF-A0A358D4Z9-F1
#
_cell.length_a   1.000
_cell.length_b   1.000
_cell.length_c   1.000
_cell.angle_alpha   90.00
_cell.angle_beta   90.00
_cell.angle_gamma   90.00
#
_symmetry.space_group_name_H-M   'P 1'
#
loop_
_entity.id
_entity.type
_entity.pdbx_description
1 polymer ?
#
loop_
_entity_poly.entity_id
_entity_poly.type
_entity_poly.pdbx_seq_one_letter_code
_entity_poly.pdbx_strand_id
1 'polypeptide(L)'
;MIEGESDQLQTNEVQDSDETWRRLRRLTLRWWLFGPPLLLAAIGIFVIGLYLAAHAAWNGHMGRAKWFALGGLILSAVVLSVQQEHLSGRHLARSLLRNHCPSCGYDLRGSAPRPDGWTLCPECGLELWLDESAEPKDANREPP
;
A
#
# COMPACT_ATOMS: atom_id res chain seq x y z
N MET A 1 18.02 45.01 4.93
CA MET A 1 18.22 43.89 3.98
C MET A 1 17.82 42.58 4.66
N ILE A 2 16.53 42.38 4.96
CA ILE A 2 16.00 41.12 5.54
C ILE A 2 14.77 40.61 4.73
N GLU A 3 14.29 41.36 3.73
CA GLU A 3 13.10 40.99 2.94
C GLU A 3 13.33 39.89 1.88
N GLY A 4 14.53 39.29 1.78
CA GLY A 4 14.84 38.29 0.74
C GLY A 4 14.64 36.82 1.13
N GLU A 5 14.57 36.51 2.42
CA GLU A 5 14.65 35.12 2.90
C GLU A 5 13.28 34.42 2.97
N SER A 6 12.20 35.19 3.11
CA SER A 6 10.83 34.64 3.16
C SER A 6 10.38 34.06 1.83
N ASP A 7 10.83 34.62 0.71
CA ASP A 7 10.43 34.17 -0.63
C ASP A 7 11.11 32.85 -1.03
N GLN A 8 12.30 32.57 -0.50
CA GLN A 8 13.02 31.31 -0.74
C GLN A 8 12.39 30.13 0.04
N LEU A 9 11.83 30.39 1.22
CA LEU A 9 11.13 29.36 2.01
C LEU A 9 9.82 28.92 1.36
N GLN A 10 9.04 29.84 0.80
CA GLN A 10 7.76 29.50 0.16
C GLN A 10 7.92 28.71 -1.15
N THR A 11 8.99 28.94 -1.91
CA THR A 11 9.19 28.27 -3.20
C THR A 11 9.62 26.81 -3.05
N ASN A 12 10.39 26.48 -2.01
CA ASN A 12 10.82 25.11 -1.74
C ASN A 12 9.69 24.21 -1.24
N GLU A 13 8.77 24.73 -0.42
CA GLU A 13 7.62 23.98 0.10
C GLU A 13 6.64 23.59 -1.03
N VAL A 14 6.43 24.49 -2.00
CA VAL A 14 5.61 24.23 -3.19
C VAL A 14 6.28 23.17 -4.08
N GLN A 15 7.60 23.23 -4.27
CA GLN A 15 8.33 22.33 -5.16
C GLN A 15 8.40 20.89 -4.64
N ASP A 16 8.52 20.67 -3.33
CA ASP A 16 8.53 19.33 -2.73
C ASP A 16 7.15 18.65 -2.81
N SER A 17 6.07 19.45 -2.70
CA SER A 17 4.70 18.96 -2.87
C SER A 17 4.45 18.41 -4.28
N ASP A 18 4.99 19.06 -5.32
CA ASP A 18 4.80 18.66 -6.71
C ASP A 18 5.53 17.36 -7.08
N GLU A 19 6.67 17.08 -6.45
CA GLU A 19 7.35 15.80 -6.64
C GLU A 19 6.64 14.64 -5.94
N THR A 20 6.13 14.87 -4.72
CA THR A 20 5.33 13.87 -4.01
C THR A 20 4.04 13.55 -4.77
N TRP A 21 3.35 14.56 -5.31
CA TRP A 21 2.17 14.35 -6.16
C TRP A 21 2.49 13.59 -7.44
N ARG A 22 3.63 13.85 -8.10
CA ARG A 22 4.05 13.11 -9.31
C ARG A 22 4.41 11.65 -9.02
N ARG A 23 4.98 11.33 -7.86
CA ARG A 23 5.24 9.94 -7.43
C ARG A 23 3.94 9.21 -7.07
N LEU A 24 3.04 9.87 -6.32
CA LEU A 24 1.73 9.33 -5.98
C LEU A 24 0.88 9.06 -7.22
N ARG A 25 0.87 9.97 -8.20
CA ARG A 25 0.08 9.86 -9.43
C ARG A 25 0.46 8.65 -10.29
N ARG A 26 1.75 8.31 -10.39
CA ARG A 26 2.20 7.12 -11.13
C ARG A 26 1.77 5.81 -10.45
N LEU A 27 1.77 5.79 -9.12
CA LEU A 27 1.34 4.62 -8.34
C LEU A 27 -0.19 4.47 -8.31
N THR A 28 -0.96 5.56 -8.31
CA THR A 28 -2.42 5.51 -8.42
C THR A 28 -2.88 5.13 -9.82
N LEU A 29 -2.24 5.63 -10.89
CA LEU A 29 -2.61 5.27 -12.27
C LEU A 29 -2.45 3.77 -12.54
N ARG A 30 -1.31 3.18 -12.11
CA ARG A 30 -1.06 1.75 -12.28
C ARG A 30 -2.09 0.91 -11.50
N TRP A 31 -2.57 1.40 -10.36
CA TRP A 31 -3.60 0.70 -9.59
C TRP A 31 -4.99 0.79 -10.20
N TRP A 32 -5.34 1.95 -10.75
CA TRP A 32 -6.58 2.13 -11.49
C TRP A 32 -6.63 1.26 -12.74
N LEU A 33 -5.48 1.05 -13.39
CA LEU A 33 -5.39 0.20 -14.59
C LEU A 33 -5.48 -1.29 -14.29
N PHE A 34 -4.98 -1.75 -13.13
CA PHE A 34 -4.86 -3.19 -12.85
C PHE A 34 -5.81 -3.70 -11.76
N GLY A 35 -6.24 -2.89 -10.79
CA GLY A 35 -7.07 -3.35 -9.67
C GLY A 35 -8.52 -3.66 -10.05
N PRO A 36 -9.33 -2.65 -10.42
CA PRO A 36 -10.74 -2.83 -10.78
C PRO A 36 -10.99 -3.86 -11.90
N PRO A 37 -10.24 -3.86 -13.02
CA PRO A 37 -10.50 -4.81 -14.09
C PRO A 37 -10.13 -6.25 -13.74
N LEU A 38 -9.07 -6.50 -12.94
CA LEU A 38 -8.77 -7.86 -12.45
C LEU A 38 -9.85 -8.39 -11.52
N LEU A 39 -10.38 -7.53 -10.65
CA LEU A 39 -11.45 -7.90 -9.73
C LEU A 39 -12.74 -8.24 -10.50
N LEU A 40 -13.09 -7.42 -11.50
CA LEU A 40 -14.21 -7.71 -12.40
C LEU A 40 -13.99 -8.99 -13.22
N ALA A 41 -12.78 -9.23 -13.70
CA ALA A 41 -12.44 -10.47 -14.41
C ALA A 41 -12.58 -11.70 -13.50
N ALA A 42 -12.12 -11.63 -12.25
CA ALA A 42 -12.25 -12.72 -11.28
C ALA A 42 -13.72 -13.01 -10.94
N ILE A 43 -14.53 -11.97 -10.72
CA ILE A 43 -15.98 -12.11 -10.53
C ILE A 43 -16.62 -12.75 -11.76
N GLY A 44 -16.25 -12.29 -12.97
CA GLY A 44 -16.75 -12.85 -14.23
C GLY A 44 -16.44 -14.34 -14.37
N ILE A 45 -15.19 -14.75 -14.11
CA ILE A 45 -14.78 -16.17 -14.16
C ILE A 45 -15.54 -16.99 -13.12
N PHE A 46 -15.74 -16.47 -11.91
CA PHE A 46 -16.49 -17.14 -10.87
C PHE A 46 -17.97 -17.36 -11.26
N VAL A 47 -18.62 -16.32 -11.81
CA VAL A 47 -20.02 -16.40 -12.28
C VAL A 47 -20.16 -17.39 -13.44
N ILE A 48 -19.22 -17.37 -14.40
CA ILE A 48 -19.20 -18.35 -15.52
C ILE A 48 -19.02 -19.77 -14.98
N GLY A 49 -18.13 -19.98 -14.01
CA GLY A 49 -17.93 -21.28 -13.36
C GLY A 49 -19.18 -21.79 -12.66
N LEU A 50 -19.89 -20.93 -11.91
CA LEU A 50 -21.18 -21.28 -11.29
C LEU A 50 -22.26 -21.62 -12.32
N TYR A 51 -22.35 -20.86 -13.40
CA TYR A 51 -23.29 -21.12 -14.49
C TYR A 51 -23.03 -22.49 -15.14
N LEU A 52 -21.78 -22.79 -15.47
CA LEU A 52 -21.39 -24.08 -16.05
C LEU A 52 -21.65 -25.25 -15.08
N ALA A 53 -21.41 -25.06 -13.78
CA ALA A 53 -21.71 -26.05 -12.76
C ALA A 53 -23.23 -26.31 -12.64
N ALA A 54 -24.05 -25.27 -12.65
CA ALA A 54 -25.51 -25.38 -12.61
C ALA A 54 -26.05 -26.09 -13.85
N HIS A 55 -25.55 -25.73 -15.04
CA HIS A 55 -25.93 -26.38 -16.29
C HIS A 55 -25.51 -27.86 -16.35
N ALA A 56 -24.32 -28.20 -15.84
CA ALA A 56 -23.87 -29.59 -15.75
C ALA A 56 -24.69 -30.42 -14.75
N ALA A 57 -25.13 -29.80 -13.64
CA ALA A 57 -26.01 -30.43 -12.66
C ALA A 57 -27.39 -30.74 -13.26
N TRP A 58 -27.94 -29.81 -14.06
CA TRP A 58 -29.22 -30.02 -14.76
C TRP A 58 -29.18 -31.21 -15.73
N ASN A 59 -28.03 -31.42 -16.39
CA ASN A 59 -27.85 -32.52 -17.35
C ASN A 59 -27.47 -33.87 -16.70
N GLY A 60 -27.58 -34.01 -15.37
CA GLY A 60 -27.27 -35.26 -14.66
C GLY A 60 -25.77 -35.58 -14.56
N HIS A 61 -24.88 -34.68 -14.97
CA HIS A 61 -23.43 -34.85 -14.88
C HIS A 61 -22.87 -34.35 -13.54
N MET A 62 -23.44 -34.82 -12.42
CA MET A 62 -23.05 -34.41 -11.05
C MET A 62 -21.55 -34.59 -10.75
N GLY A 63 -20.86 -35.52 -11.42
CA GLY A 63 -19.42 -35.76 -11.21
C GLY A 63 -18.52 -34.60 -11.66
N ARG A 64 -18.90 -33.84 -12.69
CA ARG A 64 -18.06 -32.76 -13.24
C ARG A 64 -18.33 -31.40 -12.60
N ALA A 65 -19.53 -31.16 -12.09
CA ALA A 65 -19.91 -29.89 -11.45
C ALA A 65 -19.00 -29.55 -10.24
N LYS A 66 -18.59 -30.57 -9.47
CA LYS A 66 -17.69 -30.39 -8.30
C LYS A 66 -16.33 -29.81 -8.69
N TRP A 67 -15.77 -30.24 -9.82
CA TRP A 67 -14.45 -29.79 -10.28
C TRP A 67 -14.47 -28.32 -10.73
N PHE A 68 -15.54 -27.87 -11.40
CA PHE A 68 -15.67 -26.47 -11.80
C PHE A 68 -15.85 -25.54 -10.60
N ALA A 69 -16.65 -25.93 -9.61
CA ALA A 69 -16.83 -25.16 -8.38
C ALA A 69 -15.50 -25.04 -7.61
N LEU A 70 -14.76 -26.14 -7.48
CA LEU A 70 -13.46 -26.15 -6.79
C LEU A 70 -12.42 -25.30 -7.53
N GLY A 71 -12.35 -25.42 -8.87
CA GLY A 71 -11.43 -24.62 -9.68
C GLY A 71 -11.71 -23.12 -9.60
N GLY A 72 -12.99 -22.73 -9.65
CA GLY A 72 -13.41 -21.34 -9.47
C GLY A 72 -13.05 -20.79 -8.09
N LEU A 73 -13.28 -21.58 -7.04
CA LEU A 73 -12.93 -21.21 -5.66
C LEU A 73 -11.42 -20.99 -5.49
N ILE A 74 -10.59 -21.93 -5.97
CA ILE A 74 -9.12 -21.84 -5.87
C ILE A 74 -8.61 -20.62 -6.63
N LEU A 75 -9.09 -20.39 -7.86
CA LEU A 75 -8.68 -19.23 -8.65
C LEU A 75 -9.05 -17.91 -7.96
N SER A 76 -10.26 -17.84 -7.39
CA SER A 76 -10.72 -16.67 -6.63
C SER A 76 -9.82 -16.40 -5.43
N ALA A 77 -9.48 -17.44 -4.66
CA ALA A 77 -8.60 -17.32 -3.50
C ALA A 77 -7.20 -16.83 -3.89
N VAL A 78 -6.61 -17.36 -4.97
CA VAL A 78 -5.30 -16.91 -5.47
C VAL A 78 -5.33 -15.43 -5.86
N VAL A 79 -6.37 -14.97 -6.57
CA VAL A 79 -6.50 -13.55 -6.94
C VAL A 79 -6.61 -12.66 -5.70
N LEU A 80 -7.38 -13.07 -4.70
CA LEU A 80 -7.54 -12.31 -3.46
C LEU A 80 -6.23 -12.25 -2.64
N SER A 81 -5.47 -13.34 -2.55
CA SER A 81 -4.18 -13.35 -1.85
C SER A 81 -3.17 -12.40 -2.50
N VAL A 82 -3.07 -12.41 -3.83
CA VAL A 82 -2.19 -11.50 -4.56
C VAL A 82 -2.63 -10.04 -4.38
N GLN A 83 -3.94 -9.77 -4.31
CA GLN A 83 -4.42 -8.41 -4.01
C GLN A 83 -4.12 -7.97 -2.56
N GLN A 84 -4.22 -8.89 -1.59
CA GLN A 84 -3.94 -8.58 -0.18
C GLN A 84 -2.49 -8.17 0.03
N GLU A 85 -1.53 -8.89 -0.56
CA GLU A 85 -0.10 -8.55 -0.44
C GLU A 85 0.19 -7.12 -0.96
N HIS A 86 -0.48 -6.71 -2.04
CA HIS A 86 -0.31 -5.37 -2.62
C HIS A 86 -1.03 -4.25 -1.85
N LEU A 87 -2.13 -4.54 -1.16
CA LEU A 87 -2.83 -3.57 -0.30
C LEU A 87 -2.04 -3.33 1.00
N SER A 88 -1.47 -4.38 1.59
CA SER A 88 -0.65 -4.29 2.79
C SER A 88 0.56 -3.37 2.62
N GLY A 89 1.24 -3.41 1.47
CA GLY A 89 2.39 -2.55 1.21
C GLY A 89 2.07 -1.05 1.16
N ARG A 90 0.84 -0.65 0.80
CA ARG A 90 0.43 0.77 0.73
C ARG A 90 0.07 1.35 2.08
N HIS A 91 -0.58 0.56 2.92
CA HIS A 91 -0.82 0.94 4.31
C HIS A 91 0.51 1.06 5.05
N LEU A 92 1.44 0.13 4.80
CA LEU A 92 2.80 0.17 5.37
C LEU A 92 3.56 1.43 4.93
N ALA A 93 3.59 1.74 3.64
CA ALA A 93 4.30 2.91 3.14
C ALA A 93 3.71 4.23 3.65
N ARG A 94 2.37 4.33 3.77
CA ARG A 94 1.73 5.55 4.30
C ARG A 94 1.89 5.73 5.79
N SER A 95 1.85 4.64 6.57
CA SER A 95 2.09 4.73 8.00
C SER A 95 3.55 5.09 8.27
N LEU A 96 4.49 4.51 7.52
CA LEU A 96 5.91 4.87 7.56
C LEU A 96 6.15 6.36 7.25
N LEU A 97 5.54 6.90 6.20
CA LEU A 97 5.63 8.34 5.85
C LEU A 97 5.08 9.28 6.92
N ARG A 98 4.23 8.80 7.83
CA ARG A 98 3.66 9.61 8.92
C ARG A 98 4.31 9.32 10.27
N ASN A 99 5.39 8.55 10.32
CA ASN A 99 5.99 8.03 11.56
C ASN A 99 4.97 7.28 12.42
N HIS A 100 4.03 6.54 11.83
CA HIS A 100 3.09 5.68 12.56
C HIS A 100 3.44 4.21 12.34
N CYS A 101 3.31 3.40 13.38
CA CYS A 101 3.50 1.96 13.30
C CYS A 101 2.45 1.35 12.33
N PRO A 102 2.86 0.58 11.31
CA PRO A 102 1.92 -0.06 10.39
C PRO A 102 1.05 -1.14 11.04
N SER A 103 1.48 -1.70 12.18
CA SER A 103 0.78 -2.81 12.83
C SER A 103 -0.32 -2.32 13.76
N CYS A 104 -0.01 -1.42 14.70
CA CYS A 104 -0.99 -0.95 15.69
C CYS A 104 -1.44 0.52 15.49
N GLY A 105 -0.78 1.27 14.60
CA GLY A 105 -1.07 2.70 14.39
C GLY A 105 -0.46 3.65 15.42
N TYR A 106 0.37 3.18 16.36
CA TYR A 106 1.04 4.02 17.35
C TYR A 106 1.97 5.07 16.70
N ASP A 107 1.99 6.29 17.22
CA ASP A 107 2.87 7.36 16.74
C ASP A 107 4.31 7.15 17.25
N LEU A 108 5.24 6.95 16.32
CA LEU A 108 6.66 6.71 16.58
C LEU A 108 7.45 8.03 16.66
N ARG A 109 6.79 9.20 16.58
CA ARG A 109 7.44 10.50 16.82
C ARG A 109 7.86 10.58 18.29
N GLY A 110 9.16 10.41 18.54
CA GLY A 110 9.76 10.48 19.88
C GLY A 110 10.15 9.13 20.48
N SER A 111 9.87 8.00 19.81
CA SER A 111 10.55 6.76 20.17
C SER A 111 12.03 6.86 19.78
N ALA A 112 12.91 6.67 20.75
CA ALA A 112 14.35 6.71 20.51
C ALA A 112 14.77 5.48 19.69
N PRO A 113 15.53 5.65 18.59
CA PRO A 113 16.12 4.54 17.88
C PRO A 113 17.14 3.82 18.77
N ARG A 114 17.25 2.51 18.59
CA ARG A 114 18.25 1.67 19.24
C ARG A 114 19.61 1.88 18.54
N PRO A 115 20.76 1.54 19.17
CA PRO A 115 22.09 1.82 18.60
C PRO A 115 22.38 1.19 17.23
N ASP A 116 21.54 0.27 16.77
CA ASP A 116 21.57 -0.41 15.48
C ASP A 116 20.75 0.30 14.40
N GLY A 117 20.07 1.42 14.71
CA GLY A 117 19.21 2.18 13.78
C GLY A 117 17.76 1.69 13.71
N TRP A 118 17.41 0.64 14.46
CA TRP A 118 16.03 0.14 14.52
C TRP A 118 15.21 0.85 15.59
N THR A 119 13.93 1.09 15.31
CA THR A 119 12.96 1.59 16.28
C THR A 119 11.95 0.49 16.60
N LEU A 120 11.76 0.21 17.89
CA LEU A 120 10.77 -0.75 18.40
C LEU A 120 9.48 0.00 18.75
N CYS A 121 8.36 -0.47 18.22
CA CYS A 121 7.06 0.04 18.64
C CYS A 121 6.77 -0.40 20.09
N PRO A 122 6.48 0.52 21.03
CA PRO A 122 6.28 0.18 22.44
C PRO A 122 4.97 -0.60 22.70
N GLU A 123 3.99 -0.47 21.81
CA GLU A 123 2.69 -1.14 21.95
C GLU A 123 2.71 -2.59 21.46
N CYS A 124 3.23 -2.82 20.25
CA CYS A 124 3.15 -4.14 19.60
C CYS A 124 4.49 -4.85 19.45
N GLY A 125 5.61 -4.20 19.75
CA GLY A 125 6.94 -4.80 19.62
C GLY A 125 7.43 -4.98 18.18
N LEU A 126 6.76 -4.37 17.19
CA LEU A 126 7.23 -4.42 15.80
C LEU A 126 8.52 -3.60 15.64
N GLU A 127 9.53 -4.21 15.03
CA GLU A 127 10.81 -3.57 14.68
C GLU A 127 10.71 -2.88 13.31
N LEU A 128 11.03 -1.59 13.25
CA LEU A 128 11.03 -0.78 12.03
C LEU A 128 12.35 -0.03 11.86
N TRP A 129 12.88 -0.04 10.64
CA TRP A 129 14.01 0.81 10.26
C TRP A 129 13.47 2.20 9.90
N LEU A 130 13.82 3.20 10.71
CA LEU A 130 13.58 4.61 10.38
C LEU A 130 14.91 5.15 9.87
N ASP A 131 14.98 5.58 8.61
CA ASP A 131 16.17 6.28 8.12
C ASP A 131 16.29 7.63 8.85
N GLU A 132 17.10 7.66 9.91
CA GLU A 132 17.49 8.90 10.63
C GLU A 132 18.18 9.91 9.70
N SER A 133 18.66 9.47 8.55
CA SER A 133 19.28 10.31 7.54
C SER A 133 18.31 11.20 6.77
N ALA A 134 17.00 11.02 6.93
CA ALA A 134 16.05 12.08 6.69
C ALA A 134 16.09 13.06 7.87
N GLU A 135 17.26 13.63 8.17
CA GLU A 135 17.31 14.86 8.96
C GLU A 135 16.29 15.80 8.32
N PRO A 136 15.33 16.37 9.09
CA PRO A 136 14.53 17.46 8.59
C PRO A 136 15.56 18.46 8.09
N LYS A 137 15.57 18.69 6.78
CA LYS A 137 16.53 19.57 6.13
C LYS A 137 16.28 20.93 6.75
N ASP A 138 17.00 21.22 7.82
CA ASP A 138 16.86 22.45 8.60
C ASP A 138 17.21 23.56 7.63
N ALA A 139 16.17 24.16 7.06
CA ALA A 139 16.29 25.22 6.06
C ALA A 139 16.96 26.49 6.63
N ASN A 140 17.36 26.49 7.91
CA ASN A 140 17.85 27.64 8.66
C ASN A 140 19.21 27.45 9.34
N ARG A 141 20.03 26.46 8.98
CA ARG A 141 21.43 26.42 9.48
C ARG A 141 22.32 27.28 8.58
N GLU A 142 22.45 28.56 8.93
CA GLU A 142 23.50 29.42 8.36
C GLU A 142 24.88 28.83 8.68
N PRO A 143 25.77 28.72 7.67
CA PRO A 143 27.14 28.26 7.89
C PRO A 143 27.97 29.31 8.64
N PRO A 144 28.95 28.89 9.46
CA PRO A 144 29.84 29.79 10.21
C PRO A 144 30.79 30.59 9.31
#